data_AF-A0A662UU98-F1
#
_entry.id   AF-A0A662UU98-F1
#
_cell.length_a   1.000
_cell.length_b   1.000
_cell.length_c   1.000
_cell.angle_alpha   90.00
_cell.angle_beta   90.00
_cell.angle_gamma   90.00
#
_symmetry.space_group_name_H-M   'P 1'
#
loop_
_entity.id
_entity.type
_entity.pdbx_description
1 polymer ?
#
loop_
_entity_poly.entity_id
_entity_poly.type
_entity_poly.pdbx_seq_one_letter_code
_entity_poly.pdbx_strand_id
1 'polypeptide(L)'
;MSAVKGRNRENYIKRKLLDEGADLVIRSAGSKGPADLIAIFLESREVWFIQVKGPNDMASKDELTELAKLAGHFKARSFVIFKRKKRYVTHELKIVEDRVNTL
;
A
#
# COMPACT_ATOMS: atom_id res chain seq x y z
N MET A 1 -15.57 15.35 -10.32
CA MET A 1 -14.55 14.72 -11.20
C MET A 1 -15.05 13.34 -11.62
N SER A 2 -14.87 12.91 -12.87
CA SER A 2 -15.26 11.53 -13.22
C SER A 2 -14.28 10.54 -12.58
N ALA A 3 -14.78 9.41 -12.09
CA ALA A 3 -13.97 8.35 -11.48
C ALA A 3 -12.83 7.86 -12.41
N VAL A 4 -13.01 7.98 -13.72
CA VAL A 4 -12.01 7.66 -14.76
C VAL A 4 -10.80 8.61 -14.69
N LYS A 5 -11.02 9.92 -14.52
CA LYS A 5 -9.93 10.90 -14.44
C LYS A 5 -9.05 10.70 -13.19
N GLY A 6 -9.68 10.38 -12.05
CA GLY A 6 -8.95 10.05 -10.82
C GLY A 6 -8.07 8.81 -11.00
N ARG A 7 -8.67 7.72 -11.50
CA ARG A 7 -7.96 6.46 -11.78
C ARG A 7 -6.77 6.65 -12.73
N ASN A 8 -6.90 7.47 -13.76
CA ASN A 8 -5.80 7.72 -14.69
C ASN A 8 -4.61 8.43 -14.02
N ARG A 9 -4.87 9.37 -13.10
CA ARG A 9 -3.80 10.01 -12.33
C ARG A 9 -3.12 9.02 -11.37
N GLU A 10 -3.90 8.21 -10.65
CA GLU A 10 -3.36 7.15 -9.79
C GLU A 10 -2.48 6.18 -10.59
N ASN A 11 -2.91 5.77 -11.78
CA ASN A 11 -2.13 4.89 -12.65
C ASN A 11 -0.85 5.56 -13.17
N TYR A 12 -0.91 6.85 -13.49
CA TYR A 12 0.27 7.62 -13.90
C TYR A 12 1.30 7.71 -12.76
N ILE A 13 0.87 8.10 -11.56
CA ILE A 13 1.75 8.19 -10.39
C ILE A 13 2.30 6.82 -10.02
N LYS A 14 1.47 5.76 -10.09
CA LYS A 14 1.94 4.38 -9.90
C LYS A 14 3.11 4.04 -10.82
N ARG A 15 3.00 4.34 -12.12
CA ARG A 15 4.10 4.08 -13.07
C ARG A 15 5.35 4.86 -12.70
N LYS A 16 5.20 6.15 -12.38
CA LYS A 16 6.33 7.00 -11.98
C LYS A 16 7.07 6.46 -10.75
N LEU A 17 6.34 5.99 -9.73
CA LEU A 17 6.92 5.40 -8.53
C LEU A 17 7.69 4.11 -8.84
N LEU A 18 7.17 3.26 -9.73
CA LEU A 18 7.89 2.07 -10.18
C LEU A 18 9.17 2.44 -10.95
N ASP A 19 9.08 3.44 -11.82
CA ASP A 19 10.23 3.96 -12.58
C ASP A 19 11.29 4.61 -11.65
N GLU A 20 10.87 5.15 -10.50
CA GLU A 20 11.73 5.72 -9.46
C GLU A 20 12.31 4.67 -8.48
N GLY A 21 12.01 3.39 -8.67
CA GLY A 21 12.62 2.29 -7.92
C GLY A 21 11.75 1.68 -6.82
N ALA A 22 10.44 1.95 -6.79
CA ALA A 22 9.54 1.21 -5.90
C ALA A 22 9.45 -0.26 -6.35
N ASP A 23 9.70 -1.20 -5.44
CA ASP A 23 9.57 -2.64 -5.70
C ASP A 23 8.11 -3.06 -5.89
N LEU A 24 7.20 -2.38 -5.18
CA LEU A 24 5.77 -2.66 -5.24
C LEU A 24 4.95 -1.38 -5.07
N VAL A 25 3.93 -1.22 -5.92
CA VAL A 25 2.94 -0.13 -5.78
C VAL A 25 1.52 -0.70 -5.84
N ILE A 26 0.81 -0.55 -4.73
CA ILE A 26 -0.57 -1.01 -4.52
C ILE A 26 -1.51 0.19 -4.59
N ARG A 27 -2.65 0.03 -5.25
CA ARG A 27 -3.71 1.04 -5.32
C ARG A 27 -4.86 0.62 -4.42
N SER A 28 -5.34 1.53 -3.58
CA SER A 28 -6.48 1.31 -2.71
C SER A 28 -7.75 1.17 -3.54
N ALA A 29 -8.40 0.01 -3.49
CA ALA A 29 -9.62 -0.23 -4.24
C ALA A 29 -10.77 0.62 -3.67
N GLY A 30 -11.18 1.65 -4.43
CA GLY A 30 -12.32 2.50 -4.08
C GLY A 30 -12.02 3.60 -3.06
N SER A 31 -10.74 3.94 -2.83
CA SER A 31 -10.29 5.03 -1.95
C SER A 31 -10.93 5.04 -0.57
N LYS A 32 -11.27 3.85 -0.02
CA LYS A 32 -11.80 3.72 1.35
C LYS A 32 -10.71 3.59 2.41
N GLY A 33 -9.46 3.51 1.98
CA GLY A 33 -8.29 3.43 2.86
C GLY A 33 -7.67 4.81 3.10
N PRO A 34 -6.71 4.91 4.02
CA PRO A 34 -6.06 6.16 4.39
C PRO A 34 -5.12 6.74 3.31
N ALA A 35 -4.90 6.01 2.21
CA ALA A 35 -4.10 6.44 1.07
C ALA A 35 -4.68 5.86 -0.23
N ASP A 36 -4.46 6.55 -1.35
CA ASP A 36 -4.84 6.07 -2.69
C ASP A 36 -3.80 5.07 -3.24
N LEU A 37 -2.53 5.33 -2.96
CA LEU A 37 -1.40 4.49 -3.33
C LEU A 37 -0.53 4.16 -2.12
N ILE A 38 0.03 2.96 -2.11
CA ILE A 38 1.06 2.53 -1.17
C ILE A 38 2.23 2.03 -2.00
N ALA A 39 3.40 2.65 -1.85
CA ALA A 39 4.64 2.21 -2.47
C ALA A 39 5.57 1.60 -1.42
N ILE A 40 6.25 0.51 -1.77
CA ILE A 40 7.18 -0.22 -0.91
C ILE A 40 8.54 -0.23 -1.61
N PHE A 41 9.57 0.17 -0.87
CA PHE A 41 10.96 0.17 -1.28
C PHE A 41 11.73 -0.75 -0.34
N LEU A 42 12.14 -1.91 -0.83
CA LEU A 42 12.79 -2.96 -0.04
C LEU A 42 14.22 -2.58 0.34
N GLU A 43 14.95 -1.93 -0.58
CA GLU A 43 16.34 -1.50 -0.36
C GLU A 43 16.44 -0.44 0.74
N SER A 44 15.68 0.65 0.62
CA SER A 44 15.65 1.73 1.62
C SER A 44 14.83 1.39 2.86
N ARG A 45 14.08 0.28 2.83
CA ARG A 45 13.15 -0.15 3.89
C ARG A 45 12.06 0.88 4.17
N GLU A 46 11.55 1.49 3.11
CA GLU A 46 10.55 2.55 3.19
C GLU A 46 9.18 2.08 2.69
N VAL A 47 8.14 2.63 3.31
CA VAL A 47 6.76 2.52 2.85
C VAL A 47 6.21 3.92 2.72
N TRP A 48 5.79 4.28 1.51
CA TRP A 48 5.20 5.58 1.23
C TRP A 48 3.69 5.44 1.12
N PHE A 49 2.97 6.21 1.94
CA PHE A 49 1.53 6.34 1.86
C PHE A 49 1.21 7.62 1.10
N ILE A 50 0.47 7.51 0.01
CA ILE A 50 0.32 8.60 -0.96
C ILE A 50 -1.15 8.83 -1.26
N GLN A 51 -1.58 10.08 -1.09
CA GLN A 51 -2.87 10.57 -1.53
C GLN A 51 -2.71 11.28 -2.88
N VAL A 52 -3.51 10.92 -3.89
CA VAL A 52 -3.43 11.50 -5.24
C VAL A 52 -4.58 12.49 -5.41
N LYS A 53 -4.26 13.79 -5.43
CA LYS A 53 -5.25 14.86 -5.61
C LYS A 53 -5.18 15.47 -7.01
N GLY A 54 -6.32 15.97 -7.47
CA GLY A 54 -6.41 16.76 -8.70
C GLY A 54 -5.98 18.22 -8.51
N PRO A 55 -5.85 19.00 -9.59
CA PRO A 55 -5.39 20.40 -9.54
C PRO A 55 -6.20 21.33 -8.63
N ASN A 56 -7.50 21.04 -8.48
CA ASN A 56 -8.43 21.82 -7.66
C ASN A 56 -8.95 21.03 -6.46
N ASP A 57 -8.25 19.96 -6.10
CA ASP A 57 -8.65 19.07 -5.01
C ASP A 57 -7.61 19.18 -3.90
N MET A 58 -8.07 19.48 -2.69
CA MET A 58 -7.21 19.57 -1.52
C MET A 58 -7.50 18.39 -0.62
N ALA A 59 -6.45 17.81 -0.05
CA ALA A 59 -6.65 16.84 1.02
C ALA A 59 -7.28 17.53 2.22
N SER A 60 -8.29 16.90 2.81
CA SER A 60 -8.87 17.39 4.05
C SER A 60 -7.83 17.31 5.17
N LYS A 61 -8.01 18.11 6.22
CA LYS A 61 -7.15 18.05 7.40
C LYS A 61 -7.15 16.64 8.02
N ASP A 62 -8.29 15.97 8.00
CA ASP A 62 -8.44 14.62 8.54
C ASP A 62 -7.69 13.60 7.69
N GLU A 63 -7.78 13.67 6.36
CA GLU A 63 -7.01 12.82 5.44
C GLU A 63 -5.50 12.99 5.69
N LEU A 64 -5.02 14.24 5.79
CA LEU A 64 -3.61 14.53 6.06
C LEU A 64 -3.18 14.03 7.45
N THR A 65 -4.04 14.17 8.45
CA THR A 65 -3.75 13.73 9.82
C THR A 65 -3.66 12.21 9.89
N GLU A 66 -4.59 11.49 9.26
CA GLU A 66 -4.55 10.03 9.18
C GLU A 66 -3.29 9.55 8.43
N LEU A 67 -2.96 10.19 7.31
CA LEU A 67 -1.75 9.87 6.56
C LEU A 67 -0.47 10.10 7.39
N ALA A 68 -0.39 11.21 8.12
CA ALA A 68 0.75 11.55 8.96
C ALA A 68 0.94 10.57 10.12
N LYS A 69 -0.14 10.04 10.71
CA LYS A 69 -0.06 9.01 11.77
C LYS A 69 0.57 7.71 11.30
N LEU A 70 0.57 7.44 10.00
CA LEU A 70 1.20 6.25 9.43
C LEU A 70 2.74 6.41 9.41
N ALA A 71 3.26 7.63 9.29
CA ALA A 71 4.71 7.83 9.23
C ALA A 71 5.41 7.37 10.54
N GLY A 72 6.39 6.47 10.43
CA GLY A 72 7.29 6.11 11.54
C GLY A 72 6.78 5.04 12.52
N HIS A 73 5.61 4.44 12.32
CA HIS A 73 4.97 3.56 13.31
C HIS A 73 4.88 2.07 12.93
N PHE A 74 5.57 1.60 11.88
CA PHE A 74 5.38 0.25 11.36
C PHE A 74 6.57 -0.70 11.48
N LYS A 75 6.23 -1.97 11.68
CA LYS A 75 7.06 -3.12 11.35
C LYS A 75 6.29 -3.95 10.31
N ALA A 76 6.94 -4.30 9.21
CA ALA A 76 6.35 -5.19 8.22
C ALA A 76 6.35 -6.63 8.74
N ARG A 77 5.21 -7.32 8.64
CA ARG A 77 5.06 -8.75 8.92
C ARG A 77 4.25 -9.38 7.81
N SER A 78 4.67 -10.54 7.35
CA SER A 78 4.04 -11.26 6.25
C SER A 78 3.20 -12.41 6.80
N PHE A 79 1.93 -12.50 6.40
CA PHE A 79 1.04 -13.58 6.81
C PHE A 79 0.30 -14.15 5.60
N VAL A 80 -0.03 -15.44 5.67
CA VAL A 80 -1.01 -16.09 4.79
C VAL A 80 -2.18 -16.53 5.65
N ILE A 81 -3.40 -16.20 5.20
CA ILE A 81 -4.64 -16.61 5.85
C ILE A 81 -5.44 -17.41 4.85
N PHE A 82 -5.81 -18.64 5.20
CA PHE A 82 -6.64 -19.49 4.36
C PHE A 82 -7.77 -20.14 5.15
N LYS A 83 -8.86 -20.46 4.45
CA LYS A 83 -10.05 -21.08 5.04
C LYS A 83 -9.86 -22.60 5.07
N ARG A 84 -9.98 -23.18 6.26
CA ARG A 84 -9.99 -24.64 6.48
C ARG A 84 -11.34 -25.04 7.08
N LYS A 85 -12.19 -25.69 6.28
CA LYS A 85 -13.59 -25.99 6.62
C LYS A 85 -14.36 -24.72 7.04
N LYS A 86 -14.72 -24.60 8.33
CA LYS A 86 -15.47 -23.49 8.91
C LYS A 86 -14.61 -22.46 9.65
N ARG A 87 -13.28 -22.56 9.59
CA ARG A 87 -12.35 -21.69 10.33
C ARG A 87 -11.32 -21.06 9.38
N TYR A 88 -10.81 -19.89 9.75
CA TYR A 88 -9.61 -19.31 9.14
C TYR A 88 -8.39 -19.73 9.95
N VAL A 89 -7.32 -20.07 9.25
CA VAL A 89 -6.01 -20.40 9.83
C VAL A 89 -5.02 -19.38 9.30
N THR A 90 -4.18 -18.85 10.18
CA THR A 90 -3.18 -17.82 9.87
C THR A 90 -1.79 -18.38 10.11
N HIS A 91 -0.91 -18.21 9.14
CA HIS A 91 0.50 -18.57 9.23
C HIS A 91 1.35 -17.32 8.98
N GLU A 92 2.32 -17.05 9.85
CA GLU A 92 3.33 -16.01 9.62
C GLU A 92 4.42 -16.56 8.69
N LEU A 93 4.73 -15.83 7.62
CA LEU A 93 5.80 -16.17 6.69
C LEU A 93 7.12 -15.59 7.18
N LYS A 94 8.17 -16.42 7.17
CA LYS A 94 9.55 -16.01 7.44
C LYS A 94 10.45 -16.53 6.34
N ILE A 95 11.39 -15.69 5.88
CA ILE A 95 12.46 -16.13 4.98
C ILE A 95 13.51 -16.80 5.84
N VAL A 96 13.84 -18.05 5.53
CA VAL A 96 14.94 -18.80 6.14
C VAL A 96 15.78 -19.35 4.97
N GLU A 97 17.02 -18.90 4.85
CA GLU A 97 18.01 -19.43 3.89
C GLU A 97 17.47 -19.59 2.45
N ASP A 98 16.91 -18.50 1.87
CA ASP A 98 16.36 -18.44 0.50
C ASP A 98 15.25 -19.46 0.15
N ARG A 99 14.68 -20.14 1.15
CA ARG A 99 13.50 -21.00 1.00
C ARG A 99 12.33 -20.41 1.78
N VAL A 100 11.22 -20.16 1.08
CA VAL A 100 9.95 -19.83 1.74
C VAL A 100 9.42 -21.10 2.39
N ASN A 101 9.69 -21.29 3.68
CA ASN A 101 9.09 -22.39 4.43
C ASN A 101 7.63 -22.05 4.73
N THR A 102 6.71 -22.72 4.04
CA THR A 102 5.33 -22.89 4.52
C THR A 102 5.30 -24.15 5.37
N LEU A 103 5.09 -23.99 6.69
CA LEU A 103 4.78 -25.08 7.62
C LEU A 103 3.29 -25.45 7.54
#